data_AF-A0A146M1P1-F1
#
_entry.id   AF-A0A146M1P1-F1
#
_cell.length_a   1.000
_cell.length_b   1.000
_cell.length_c   1.000
_cell.angle_alpha   90.00
_cell.angle_beta   90.00
_cell.angle_gamma   90.00
#
_symmetry.space_group_name_H-M   'P 1'
#
loop_
_entity.id
_entity.type
_entity.pdbx_description
1 polymer ?
#
loop_
_entity_poly.entity_id
_entity_poly.type
_entity_poly.pdbx_seq_one_letter_code
_entity_poly.pdbx_strand_id
1 'polypeptide(L)'
;TTPDEILYGWSGYVYALTFVNTFSTTSVIPEKDILTALRRIMRNGVCLAQRRGVKFPPLMWEWHHKNYLGAAHGVAGILYTLLKYNQWASDHEKNGLIKPTLDWLITQRYDSGNFMSSDSSNEDRLVQWCHGAPGFTSLLIVASEAYGDESYLKLALETTDITWNRGLIKKGYSLCHGVAGNAYAFVQLFKKTKEPRDLYRAAAFMEWCLSYPKCQGLKPDRPFSLFEGITGLLYFLTDLKNPLDAAFPGFD
;
A
#
# COMPACT_ATOMS: atom_id res chain seq x y z
N THR A 1 22.41 -6.75 1.95
CA THR A 1 22.03 -5.73 0.93
C THR A 1 20.81 -5.01 1.43
N THR A 2 20.67 -3.71 1.18
CA THR A 2 19.44 -2.95 1.50
C THR A 2 18.24 -3.57 0.79
N PRO A 3 17.09 -3.77 1.47
CA PRO A 3 15.89 -4.31 0.85
C PRO A 3 15.24 -3.27 -0.07
N ASP A 4 14.15 -3.65 -0.74
CA ASP A 4 13.43 -2.78 -1.68
C ASP A 4 12.05 -2.34 -1.16
N GLU A 5 11.57 -2.90 -0.05
CA GLU A 5 10.25 -2.60 0.52
C GLU A 5 10.13 -1.21 1.19
N ILE A 6 8.96 -0.88 1.73
CA ILE A 6 8.62 0.49 2.14
C ILE A 6 9.30 0.91 3.44
N LEU A 7 9.43 0.02 4.44
CA LEU A 7 9.84 0.46 5.78
C LEU A 7 11.35 0.60 5.94
N TYR A 8 12.15 -0.21 5.25
CA TYR A 8 13.61 -0.25 5.36
C TYR A 8 14.33 -0.17 4.00
N GLY A 9 13.58 -0.13 2.90
CA GLY A 9 14.11 -0.33 1.56
C GLY A 9 14.09 0.89 0.65
N TRP A 10 14.50 0.64 -0.59
CA TRP A 10 14.56 1.66 -1.63
C TRP A 10 13.21 2.30 -1.95
N SER A 11 12.09 1.59 -1.77
CA SER A 11 10.77 2.19 -2.00
C SER A 11 10.44 3.27 -0.96
N GLY A 12 10.75 3.05 0.31
CA GLY A 12 10.65 4.08 1.35
C GLY A 12 11.58 5.26 1.10
N TYR A 13 12.78 5.00 0.57
CA TYR A 13 13.70 6.06 0.16
C TYR A 13 13.14 6.92 -0.99
N VAL A 14 12.55 6.30 -2.01
CA VAL A 14 11.86 7.01 -3.09
C VAL A 14 10.76 7.91 -2.54
N TYR A 15 9.93 7.40 -1.62
CA TYR A 15 8.92 8.20 -0.94
C TYR A 15 9.53 9.43 -0.25
N ALA A 16 10.63 9.27 0.49
CA ALA A 16 11.28 10.40 1.17
C ALA A 16 11.77 11.48 0.20
N LEU A 17 12.36 11.08 -0.93
CA LEU A 17 12.82 12.03 -1.96
C LEU A 17 11.65 12.80 -2.58
N THR A 18 10.56 12.11 -2.90
CA THR A 18 9.41 12.73 -3.55
C THR A 18 8.61 13.58 -2.56
N PHE A 19 8.53 13.17 -1.30
CA PHE A 19 7.93 13.96 -0.22
C PHE A 19 8.57 15.34 -0.11
N VAL A 20 9.91 15.42 -0.11
CA VAL A 20 10.61 16.73 -0.07
C VAL A 20 10.22 17.61 -1.25
N ASN A 21 10.16 17.05 -2.46
CA ASN A 21 9.80 17.80 -3.66
C ASN A 21 8.33 18.25 -3.66
N THR A 22 7.40 17.47 -3.12
CA THR A 22 5.97 17.83 -3.03
C THR A 22 5.75 19.07 -2.16
N PHE A 23 6.50 19.22 -1.07
CA PHE A 23 6.32 20.31 -0.11
C PHE A 23 7.36 21.44 -0.22
N SER A 24 8.25 21.36 -1.21
CA SER A 24 9.20 22.42 -1.51
C SER A 24 8.67 23.31 -2.63
N THR A 25 8.84 24.62 -2.51
CA THR A 25 8.49 25.57 -3.59
C THR A 25 9.49 25.53 -4.77
N THR A 26 10.64 24.90 -4.56
CA THR A 26 11.68 24.67 -5.55
C THR A 26 11.97 23.17 -5.65
N SER A 27 12.32 22.67 -6.84
CA SER A 27 12.79 21.29 -6.99
C SER A 27 14.16 21.14 -6.31
N VAL A 28 14.16 20.62 -5.07
CA VAL A 28 15.38 20.46 -4.25
C VAL A 28 16.09 19.16 -4.60
N ILE A 29 15.33 18.08 -4.83
CA ILE A 29 15.87 16.78 -5.16
C ILE A 29 15.85 16.58 -6.69
N PRO A 30 17.01 16.38 -7.33
CA PRO A 30 17.09 16.11 -8.75
C PRO A 30 16.30 14.86 -9.16
N GLU A 31 15.53 14.95 -10.24
CA GLU A 31 14.76 13.82 -10.79
C GLU A 31 15.63 12.58 -11.05
N LYS A 32 16.86 12.79 -11.54
CA LYS A 32 17.84 11.71 -11.80
C LYS A 32 18.07 10.80 -10.58
N ASP A 33 17.99 11.32 -9.36
CA ASP A 33 18.26 10.57 -8.14
C ASP A 33 17.09 9.64 -7.82
N ILE A 34 15.86 10.13 -8.05
CA ILE A 34 14.62 9.33 -7.96
C ILE A 34 14.63 8.22 -9.02
N LEU A 35 14.96 8.56 -10.27
CA LEU A 35 15.06 7.59 -11.38
C LEU A 35 16.12 6.52 -11.11
N THR A 36 17.25 6.90 -10.51
CA THR A 36 18.32 5.96 -10.13
C THR A 36 17.83 4.96 -9.08
N ALA A 37 17.06 5.42 -8.09
CA ALA A 37 16.46 4.54 -7.08
C ALA A 37 15.43 3.59 -7.70
N LEU A 38 14.54 4.09 -8.56
CA LEU A 38 13.51 3.26 -9.24
C LEU A 38 14.13 2.18 -10.13
N ARG A 39 15.14 2.53 -10.94
CA ARG A 39 15.88 1.54 -11.74
C ARG A 39 16.60 0.50 -10.90
N ARG A 40 17.08 0.88 -9.71
CA ARG A 40 17.70 -0.06 -8.77
C ARG A 40 16.70 -1.07 -8.24
N ILE A 41 15.51 -0.63 -7.82
CA ILE A 41 14.41 -1.50 -7.38
C ILE A 41 14.06 -2.52 -8.47
N MET A 42 13.89 -2.04 -9.71
CA MET A 42 13.57 -2.88 -10.87
C MET A 42 14.65 -3.94 -11.13
N ARG A 43 15.92 -3.51 -11.19
CA ARG A 43 17.06 -4.40 -11.39
C ARG A 43 17.16 -5.45 -10.28
N ASN A 44 16.99 -5.06 -9.02
CA ASN A 44 17.00 -6.00 -7.90
C ASN A 44 15.92 -7.07 -8.06
N GLY A 45 14.71 -6.66 -8.50
CA GLY A 45 13.57 -7.53 -8.77
C GLY A 45 13.87 -8.60 -9.81
N VAL A 46 14.41 -8.19 -10.97
CA VAL A 46 14.83 -9.09 -12.05
C VAL A 46 15.95 -10.03 -11.58
N CYS A 47 16.97 -9.50 -10.92
CA CYS A 47 18.11 -10.29 -10.46
C CYS A 47 17.71 -11.35 -9.44
N LEU A 48 16.74 -11.07 -8.55
CA LEU A 48 16.28 -12.07 -7.59
C LEU A 48 15.45 -13.17 -8.27
N ALA A 49 14.50 -12.81 -9.14
CA ALA A 49 13.72 -13.79 -9.92
C ALA A 49 14.64 -14.74 -10.72
N GLN A 50 15.65 -14.19 -11.40
CA GLN A 50 16.65 -14.98 -12.13
C GLN A 50 17.47 -15.89 -11.22
N ARG A 51 17.97 -15.38 -10.07
CA ARG A 51 18.73 -16.19 -9.10
C ARG A 51 17.91 -17.33 -8.50
N ARG A 52 16.59 -17.14 -8.34
CA ARG A 52 15.66 -18.18 -7.88
C ARG A 52 15.25 -19.14 -9.01
N GLY A 53 15.65 -18.89 -10.25
CA GLY A 53 15.27 -19.70 -11.41
C GLY A 53 13.78 -19.58 -11.76
N VAL A 54 13.10 -18.53 -11.28
CA VAL A 54 11.67 -18.31 -11.48
C VAL A 54 11.45 -17.60 -12.81
N LYS A 55 10.64 -18.21 -13.69
CA LYS A 55 10.24 -17.59 -14.97
C LYS A 55 9.05 -16.64 -14.82
N PHE A 56 8.19 -16.89 -13.82
CA PHE A 56 7.00 -16.10 -13.55
C PHE A 56 6.69 -16.12 -12.04
N PRO A 57 6.49 -14.96 -11.38
CA PRO A 57 6.51 -13.60 -11.93
C PRO A 57 7.93 -13.17 -12.39
N PRO A 58 8.05 -12.21 -13.34
CA PRO A 58 9.34 -11.73 -13.83
C PRO A 58 10.11 -10.86 -12.82
N LEU A 59 9.44 -10.31 -11.81
CA LEU A 59 10.05 -9.57 -10.70
C LEU A 59 9.74 -10.26 -9.37
N MET A 60 10.74 -10.32 -8.49
CA MET A 60 10.62 -10.89 -7.15
C MET A 60 11.45 -10.09 -6.15
N TRP A 61 10.94 -9.90 -4.93
CA TRP A 61 11.67 -9.24 -3.84
C TRP A 61 11.56 -10.06 -2.56
N GLU A 62 12.51 -9.88 -1.65
CA GLU A 62 12.51 -10.55 -0.36
C GLU A 62 12.92 -9.58 0.76
N TRP A 63 12.28 -9.74 1.91
CA TRP A 63 12.69 -9.13 3.16
C TRP A 63 12.68 -10.19 4.25
N HIS A 64 13.74 -10.25 5.06
CA HIS A 64 13.93 -11.30 6.08
C HIS A 64 13.69 -12.72 5.56
N HIS A 65 14.27 -13.04 4.38
CA HIS A 65 14.19 -14.35 3.72
C HIS A 65 12.78 -14.79 3.33
N LYS A 66 11.82 -13.86 3.24
CA LYS A 66 10.44 -14.13 2.83
C LYS A 66 10.03 -13.20 1.70
N ASN A 67 9.25 -13.73 0.76
CA ASN A 67 8.59 -12.95 -0.26
C ASN A 67 7.24 -12.45 0.30
N TYR A 68 7.29 -11.31 0.98
CA TYR A 68 6.10 -10.62 1.47
C TYR A 68 5.32 -10.02 0.30
N LEU A 69 3.99 -10.01 0.40
CA LEU A 69 3.11 -9.56 -0.69
C LEU A 69 2.39 -8.24 -0.38
N GLY A 70 2.26 -7.87 0.90
CA GLY A 70 1.55 -6.66 1.35
C GLY A 70 2.28 -5.34 1.11
N ALA A 71 1.66 -4.23 1.52
CA ALA A 71 2.17 -2.88 1.24
C ALA A 71 3.45 -2.53 2.02
N ALA A 72 3.55 -2.91 3.29
CA ALA A 72 4.67 -2.49 4.14
C ALA A 72 6.00 -3.12 3.69
N HIS A 73 6.03 -4.45 3.63
CA HIS A 73 7.26 -5.23 3.43
C HIS A 73 7.34 -5.93 2.07
N GLY A 74 6.34 -5.76 1.22
CA GLY A 74 6.09 -6.70 0.13
C GLY A 74 5.92 -6.10 -1.24
N VAL A 75 5.62 -7.01 -2.17
CA VAL A 75 5.47 -6.73 -3.60
C VAL A 75 4.46 -5.61 -3.85
N ALA A 76 3.34 -5.53 -3.11
CA ALA A 76 2.34 -4.50 -3.35
C ALA A 76 2.88 -3.07 -3.17
N GLY A 77 3.63 -2.81 -2.10
CA GLY A 77 4.21 -1.48 -1.85
C GLY A 77 5.30 -1.12 -2.86
N ILE A 78 6.08 -2.11 -3.27
CA ILE A 78 7.13 -1.93 -4.29
C ILE A 78 6.51 -1.61 -5.65
N LEU A 79 5.51 -2.38 -6.10
CA LEU A 79 4.81 -2.11 -7.35
C LEU A 79 4.08 -0.77 -7.31
N TYR A 80 3.49 -0.40 -6.17
CA TYR A 80 2.87 0.91 -6.00
C TYR A 80 3.89 2.02 -6.23
N THR A 81 5.08 1.90 -5.64
CA THR A 81 6.17 2.87 -5.83
C THR A 81 6.62 2.97 -7.29
N LEU A 82 6.76 1.83 -7.98
CA LEU A 82 7.17 1.79 -9.38
C LEU A 82 6.11 2.42 -10.31
N LEU A 83 4.82 2.22 -10.01
CA LEU A 83 3.69 2.70 -10.83
C LEU A 83 3.27 4.13 -10.53
N LYS A 84 3.36 4.58 -9.27
CA LYS A 84 3.05 5.97 -8.89
C LYS A 84 3.88 6.99 -9.68
N TYR A 85 5.11 6.61 -10.05
CA TYR A 85 6.02 7.43 -10.83
C TYR A 85 6.22 6.91 -12.26
N ASN A 86 5.28 6.19 -12.87
CA ASN A 86 5.51 5.36 -14.07
C ASN A 86 6.19 6.01 -15.31
N GLN A 87 6.35 7.33 -15.38
CA GLN A 87 6.97 8.04 -16.52
C GLN A 87 8.42 7.60 -16.80
N TRP A 88 9.12 7.05 -15.79
CA TRP A 88 10.50 6.58 -15.93
C TRP A 88 10.64 5.27 -16.71
N ALA A 89 9.58 4.44 -16.72
CA ALA A 89 9.65 3.07 -17.20
C ALA A 89 9.36 2.99 -18.70
N SER A 90 10.19 2.24 -19.42
CA SER A 90 9.96 1.87 -20.81
C SER A 90 8.73 0.96 -20.96
N ASP A 91 8.19 0.85 -22.18
CA ASP A 91 7.08 -0.07 -22.46
C ASP A 91 7.42 -1.52 -22.11
N HIS A 92 8.68 -1.93 -22.30
CA HIS A 92 9.14 -3.26 -21.90
C HIS A 92 9.11 -3.44 -20.38
N GLU A 93 9.58 -2.46 -19.60
CA GLU A 93 9.51 -2.53 -18.14
C GLU A 93 8.06 -2.52 -17.65
N LYS A 94 7.21 -1.66 -18.21
CA LYS A 94 5.79 -1.56 -17.83
C LYS A 94 5.00 -2.82 -18.16
N ASN A 95 5.06 -3.27 -19.41
CA ASN A 95 4.18 -4.33 -19.93
C ASN A 95 4.83 -5.72 -19.89
N GLY A 96 6.16 -5.79 -19.88
CA GLY A 96 6.91 -7.05 -19.83
C GLY A 96 7.33 -7.47 -18.41
N LEU A 97 7.47 -6.54 -17.47
CA LEU A 97 7.95 -6.83 -16.11
C LEU A 97 6.95 -6.46 -15.02
N ILE A 98 6.51 -5.20 -14.96
CA ILE A 98 5.63 -4.70 -13.90
C ILE A 98 4.23 -5.33 -14.02
N LYS A 99 3.57 -5.18 -15.17
CA LYS A 99 2.19 -5.67 -15.36
C LYS A 99 2.06 -7.18 -15.12
N PRO A 100 2.93 -8.05 -15.67
CA PRO A 100 2.80 -9.48 -15.43
C PRO A 100 3.07 -9.87 -13.96
N THR A 101 3.94 -9.14 -13.26
CA THR A 101 4.14 -9.31 -11.81
C THR A 101 2.93 -8.86 -11.01
N LEU A 102 2.28 -7.75 -11.39
CA LEU A 102 1.05 -7.28 -10.79
C LEU A 102 -0.09 -8.30 -11.00
N ASP A 103 -0.26 -8.79 -12.22
CA ASP A 103 -1.28 -9.77 -12.57
C ASP A 103 -1.06 -11.07 -11.77
N TRP A 104 0.19 -11.51 -11.64
CA TRP A 104 0.54 -12.61 -10.73
C TRP A 104 0.13 -12.31 -9.29
N LEU A 105 0.52 -11.14 -8.75
CA LEU A 105 0.23 -10.75 -7.37
C LEU A 105 -1.27 -10.76 -7.08
N ILE A 106 -2.10 -10.33 -8.04
CA ILE A 106 -3.56 -10.35 -7.96
C ILE A 106 -4.13 -11.77 -7.84
N THR A 107 -3.43 -12.78 -8.35
CA THR A 107 -3.83 -14.19 -8.18
C THR A 107 -3.47 -14.73 -6.79
N GLN A 108 -2.63 -14.05 -6.02
CA GLN A 108 -2.23 -14.46 -4.66
C GLN A 108 -3.25 -14.02 -3.61
N ARG A 109 -4.48 -14.51 -3.77
CA ARG A 109 -5.64 -14.23 -2.92
C ARG A 109 -6.18 -15.52 -2.29
N TYR A 110 -6.75 -15.37 -1.10
CA TYR A 110 -7.56 -16.40 -0.46
C TYR A 110 -8.95 -16.50 -1.12
N ASP A 111 -9.69 -17.57 -0.82
CA ASP A 111 -11.06 -17.76 -1.31
C ASP A 111 -12.02 -16.62 -0.91
N SER A 112 -11.72 -15.91 0.19
CA SER A 112 -12.47 -14.72 0.61
C SER A 112 -12.25 -13.49 -0.28
N GLY A 113 -11.29 -13.56 -1.21
CA GLY A 113 -10.79 -12.45 -2.00
C GLY A 113 -9.70 -11.60 -1.31
N ASN A 114 -9.40 -11.84 -0.02
CA ASN A 114 -8.34 -11.13 0.68
C ASN A 114 -6.95 -11.55 0.19
N PHE A 115 -5.95 -10.69 0.34
CA PHE A 115 -4.59 -10.94 -0.16
C PHE A 115 -3.72 -11.64 0.88
N MET A 116 -2.89 -12.56 0.40
CA MET A 116 -1.91 -13.27 1.23
C MET A 116 -0.85 -12.31 1.79
N SER A 117 -0.32 -12.60 2.99
CA SER A 117 0.72 -11.75 3.60
C SER A 117 2.12 -12.02 3.03
N SER A 118 2.38 -13.28 2.69
CA SER A 118 3.57 -13.80 2.01
C SER A 118 3.18 -15.04 1.20
N ASP A 119 4.07 -15.48 0.30
CA ASP A 119 3.92 -16.73 -0.46
C ASP A 119 3.70 -17.98 0.41
N SER A 120 4.24 -17.99 1.63
CA SER A 120 4.09 -19.09 2.59
C SER A 120 2.86 -18.98 3.52
N SER A 121 2.00 -17.97 3.36
CA SER A 121 0.94 -17.63 4.33
C SER A 121 -0.37 -18.35 4.03
N ASN A 122 -0.75 -19.33 4.84
CA ASN A 122 -2.00 -20.08 4.64
C ASN A 122 -3.19 -19.58 5.48
N GLU A 123 -3.01 -18.52 6.27
CA GLU A 123 -4.04 -18.00 7.17
C GLU A 123 -4.66 -16.68 6.69
N ASP A 124 -5.93 -16.74 6.30
CA ASP A 124 -6.71 -15.56 5.91
C ASP A 124 -7.24 -14.78 7.12
N ARG A 125 -6.34 -14.10 7.85
CA ARG A 125 -6.71 -13.34 9.06
C ARG A 125 -6.34 -11.87 9.04
N LEU A 126 -5.40 -11.47 8.18
CA LEU A 126 -4.85 -10.11 8.18
C LEU A 126 -5.63 -9.21 7.21
N VAL A 127 -6.31 -8.20 7.76
CA VAL A 127 -6.99 -7.13 7.02
C VAL A 127 -6.43 -5.82 7.56
N GLN A 128 -5.22 -5.48 7.10
CA GLN A 128 -4.38 -4.40 7.61
C GLN A 128 -3.70 -3.71 6.43
N TRP A 129 -3.29 -2.44 6.59
CA TRP A 129 -2.49 -1.77 5.57
C TRP A 129 -1.18 -2.53 5.28
N CYS A 130 -0.47 -2.98 6.32
CA CYS A 130 0.78 -3.70 6.11
C CYS A 130 0.60 -5.04 5.38
N HIS A 131 -0.48 -5.77 5.66
CA HIS A 131 -0.79 -7.09 5.11
C HIS A 131 -2.30 -7.29 4.93
N GLY A 132 -2.72 -7.54 3.69
CA GLY A 132 -4.11 -7.79 3.32
C GLY A 132 -4.72 -6.67 2.48
N ALA A 133 -6.02 -6.79 2.23
CA ALA A 133 -6.79 -5.93 1.33
C ALA A 133 -6.54 -4.41 1.48
N PRO A 134 -6.54 -3.81 2.69
CA PRO A 134 -6.41 -2.36 2.81
C PRO A 134 -5.14 -1.78 2.16
N GLY A 135 -4.02 -2.51 2.21
CA GLY A 135 -2.76 -2.09 1.61
C GLY A 135 -2.70 -2.18 0.07
N PHE A 136 -3.64 -2.89 -0.55
CA PHE A 136 -3.67 -3.10 -2.00
C PHE A 136 -4.48 -2.02 -2.75
N THR A 137 -5.36 -1.30 -2.07
CA THR A 137 -6.27 -0.35 -2.72
C THR A 137 -5.53 0.72 -3.52
N SER A 138 -4.53 1.40 -2.93
CA SER A 138 -3.76 2.43 -3.64
C SER A 138 -3.00 1.86 -4.83
N LEU A 139 -2.42 0.65 -4.72
CA LEU A 139 -1.76 -0.04 -5.84
C LEU A 139 -2.72 -0.27 -7.01
N LEU A 140 -3.91 -0.78 -6.74
CA LEU A 140 -4.89 -1.11 -7.77
C LEU A 140 -5.42 0.15 -8.48
N ILE A 141 -5.58 1.25 -7.73
CA ILE A 141 -5.95 2.56 -8.30
C ILE A 141 -4.86 3.06 -9.26
N VAL A 142 -3.60 3.11 -8.81
CA VAL A 142 -2.50 3.60 -9.67
C VAL A 142 -2.25 2.66 -10.86
N ALA A 143 -2.49 1.36 -10.72
CA ALA A 143 -2.41 0.41 -11.82
C ALA A 143 -3.48 0.68 -12.87
N SER A 144 -4.74 0.91 -12.45
CA SER A 144 -5.81 1.27 -13.37
C SER A 144 -5.46 2.50 -14.20
N GLU A 145 -4.88 3.51 -13.58
CA GLU A 145 -4.43 4.74 -14.24
C GLU A 145 -3.24 4.51 -15.17
N ALA A 146 -2.24 3.76 -14.71
CA ALA A 146 -1.01 3.51 -15.47
C ALA A 146 -1.27 2.69 -16.75
N TYR A 147 -2.27 1.81 -16.73
CA TYR A 147 -2.58 0.91 -17.84
C TYR A 147 -3.87 1.25 -18.59
N GLY A 148 -4.68 2.20 -18.10
CA GLY A 148 -6.01 2.46 -18.65
C GLY A 148 -6.95 1.26 -18.57
N ASP A 149 -6.74 0.39 -17.58
CA ASP A 149 -7.47 -0.88 -17.42
C ASP A 149 -8.40 -0.79 -16.20
N GLU A 150 -9.70 -0.70 -16.47
CA GLU A 150 -10.76 -0.59 -15.46
C GLU A 150 -10.91 -1.85 -14.60
N SER A 151 -10.36 -3.00 -15.02
CA SER A 151 -10.42 -4.22 -14.21
C SER A 151 -9.66 -4.07 -12.88
N TYR A 152 -8.58 -3.27 -12.84
CA TYR A 152 -7.88 -2.97 -11.61
C TYR A 152 -8.71 -2.07 -10.67
N LEU A 153 -9.44 -1.10 -11.21
CA LEU A 153 -10.34 -0.26 -10.41
C LEU A 153 -11.52 -1.08 -9.86
N LYS A 154 -12.06 -2.00 -10.66
CA LYS A 154 -13.07 -2.97 -10.18
C LYS A 154 -12.53 -3.82 -9.03
N LEU A 155 -11.29 -4.30 -9.14
CA LEU A 155 -10.66 -5.05 -8.07
C LEU A 155 -10.41 -4.17 -6.82
N ALA A 156 -10.12 -2.88 -6.99
CA ALA A 156 -10.01 -1.95 -5.88
C ALA A 156 -11.35 -1.82 -5.12
N LEU A 157 -12.48 -1.78 -5.85
CA LEU A 157 -13.83 -1.81 -5.25
C LEU A 157 -14.03 -3.08 -4.41
N GLU A 158 -13.77 -4.26 -4.98
CA GLU A 158 -13.86 -5.55 -4.27
C GLU A 158 -12.95 -5.58 -3.02
N THR A 159 -11.74 -5.03 -3.13
CA THR A 159 -10.77 -4.90 -2.04
C THR A 159 -11.31 -4.04 -0.90
N THR A 160 -12.02 -2.94 -1.21
CA THR A 160 -12.68 -2.12 -0.19
C THR A 160 -13.90 -2.82 0.42
N ASP A 161 -14.63 -3.67 -0.31
CA ASP A 161 -15.73 -4.46 0.27
C ASP A 161 -15.22 -5.46 1.32
N ILE A 162 -14.05 -6.06 1.10
CA ILE A 162 -13.38 -6.89 2.12
C ILE A 162 -13.04 -6.03 3.35
N THR A 163 -12.48 -4.85 3.13
CA THR A 163 -12.14 -3.90 4.20
C THR A 163 -13.39 -3.47 4.97
N TRP A 164 -14.52 -3.27 4.31
CA TRP A 164 -15.80 -2.92 4.95
C TRP A 164 -16.28 -4.03 5.87
N ASN A 165 -16.27 -5.27 5.38
CA ASN A 165 -16.79 -6.41 6.13
C ASN A 165 -15.86 -6.89 7.26
N ARG A 166 -14.55 -6.67 7.14
CA ARG A 166 -13.53 -7.29 8.03
C ARG A 166 -12.52 -6.31 8.64
N GLY A 167 -12.57 -5.03 8.27
CA GLY A 167 -11.56 -4.02 8.61
C GLY A 167 -11.70 -3.39 9.99
N LEU A 168 -12.81 -3.61 10.71
CA LEU A 168 -12.95 -3.28 12.14
C LEU A 168 -12.22 -4.32 13.00
N ILE A 169 -10.90 -4.23 13.02
CA ILE A 169 -10.04 -5.26 13.62
C ILE A 169 -9.82 -5.07 15.12
N LYS A 170 -9.78 -6.18 15.86
CA LYS A 170 -9.52 -6.20 17.31
C LYS A 170 -8.15 -5.65 17.71
N LYS A 171 -7.22 -5.52 16.77
CA LYS A 171 -5.87 -5.01 17.02
C LYS A 171 -5.87 -3.52 17.44
N GLY A 172 -6.92 -2.78 17.14
CA GLY A 172 -7.15 -1.43 17.64
C GLY A 172 -7.14 -0.36 16.55
N TYR A 173 -6.72 0.85 16.91
CA TYR A 173 -7.02 2.08 16.16
C TYR A 173 -5.88 2.59 15.27
N SER A 174 -4.71 1.94 15.30
CA SER A 174 -3.49 2.42 14.64
C SER A 174 -3.56 2.54 13.11
N LEU A 175 -2.52 3.13 12.50
CA LEU A 175 -2.40 3.25 11.04
C LEU A 175 -1.82 1.98 10.38
N CYS A 176 -0.77 1.37 10.93
CA CYS A 176 -0.12 0.23 10.26
C CYS A 176 -1.04 -0.99 10.17
N HIS A 177 -1.79 -1.23 11.24
CA HIS A 177 -2.62 -2.42 11.40
C HIS A 177 -3.75 -2.17 12.40
N GLY A 178 -4.47 -1.06 12.19
CA GLY A 178 -5.66 -0.70 12.93
C GLY A 178 -6.74 -0.10 12.03
N VAL A 179 -7.87 0.24 12.65
CA VAL A 179 -9.07 0.71 11.94
C VAL A 179 -8.83 2.05 11.23
N ALA A 180 -8.06 2.97 11.82
CA ALA A 180 -7.73 4.24 11.16
C ALA A 180 -6.97 4.02 9.85
N GLY A 181 -5.97 3.13 9.87
CA GLY A 181 -5.23 2.77 8.65
C GLY A 181 -6.10 2.13 7.59
N ASN A 182 -6.98 1.22 8.00
CA ASN A 182 -7.90 0.55 7.08
C ASN A 182 -8.88 1.52 6.41
N ALA A 183 -9.26 2.60 7.09
CA ALA A 183 -10.17 3.61 6.55
C ALA A 183 -9.60 4.34 5.33
N TYR A 184 -8.27 4.47 5.22
CA TYR A 184 -7.63 5.11 4.06
C TYR A 184 -7.90 4.37 2.75
N ALA A 185 -8.20 3.07 2.78
CA ALA A 185 -8.63 2.34 1.57
C ALA A 185 -9.89 2.98 0.97
N PHE A 186 -10.87 3.35 1.80
CA PHE A 186 -12.08 4.03 1.34
C PHE A 186 -11.80 5.47 0.91
N VAL A 187 -10.90 6.17 1.61
CA VAL A 187 -10.51 7.55 1.26
C VAL A 187 -9.86 7.59 -0.12
N GLN A 188 -8.89 6.71 -0.41
CA GLN A 188 -8.26 6.68 -1.73
C GLN A 188 -9.24 6.29 -2.83
N LEU A 189 -10.13 5.32 -2.56
CA LEU A 189 -11.17 4.96 -3.52
C LEU A 189 -12.13 6.12 -3.78
N PHE A 190 -12.61 6.82 -2.74
CA PHE A 190 -13.44 8.02 -2.88
C PHE A 190 -12.74 9.11 -3.67
N LYS A 191 -11.45 9.35 -3.42
CA LYS A 191 -10.66 10.33 -4.19
C LYS A 191 -10.64 9.99 -5.68
N LYS A 192 -10.57 8.70 -6.02
CA LYS A 192 -10.60 8.22 -7.40
C LYS A 192 -11.99 8.29 -8.05
N THR A 193 -13.00 7.74 -7.39
CA THR A 193 -14.33 7.52 -7.99
C THR A 193 -15.30 8.67 -7.76
N LYS A 194 -15.07 9.49 -6.72
CA LYS A 194 -16.01 10.49 -6.18
C LYS A 194 -17.34 9.90 -5.70
N GLU A 195 -17.42 8.59 -5.49
CA GLU A 195 -18.63 7.91 -5.05
C GLU A 195 -18.91 8.16 -3.57
N PRO A 196 -20.04 8.80 -3.19
CA PRO A 196 -20.34 9.15 -1.80
C PRO A 196 -20.36 7.96 -0.84
N ARG A 197 -20.63 6.75 -1.36
CA ARG A 197 -20.61 5.50 -0.59
C ARG A 197 -19.28 5.29 0.11
N ASP A 198 -18.16 5.54 -0.56
CA ASP A 198 -16.83 5.25 0.00
C ASP A 198 -16.44 6.32 1.03
N LEU A 199 -16.85 7.57 0.84
CA LEU A 199 -16.73 8.61 1.88
C LEU A 199 -17.55 8.24 3.14
N TYR A 200 -18.77 7.73 2.96
CA TYR A 200 -19.59 7.24 4.08
C TYR A 200 -18.90 6.10 4.84
N ARG A 201 -18.27 5.14 4.13
CA ARG A 201 -17.52 4.05 4.76
C ARG A 201 -16.33 4.56 5.56
N ALA A 202 -15.58 5.54 5.04
CA ALA A 202 -14.51 6.21 5.77
C ALA A 202 -15.04 6.89 7.05
N ALA A 203 -16.18 7.60 6.95
CA ALA A 203 -16.81 8.26 8.09
C ALA A 203 -17.31 7.27 9.16
N ALA A 204 -17.85 6.11 8.77
CA ALA A 204 -18.25 5.06 9.72
C ALA A 204 -17.03 4.48 10.47
N PHE A 205 -15.89 4.30 9.78
CA PHE A 205 -14.64 3.88 10.43
C PHE A 205 -14.08 4.98 11.35
N MET A 206 -14.23 6.25 10.98
CA MET A 206 -13.92 7.39 11.85
C MET A 206 -14.81 7.40 13.09
N GLU A 207 -16.11 7.21 12.96
CA GLU A 207 -17.05 7.12 14.09
C GLU A 207 -16.64 6.00 15.05
N TRP A 208 -16.31 4.82 14.51
CA TRP A 208 -15.76 3.74 15.31
C TRP A 208 -14.48 4.16 16.04
N CYS A 209 -13.59 4.89 15.35
CA CYS A 209 -12.35 5.40 15.93
C CYS A 209 -12.56 6.44 17.05
N LEU A 210 -13.63 7.24 16.99
CA LEU A 210 -14.01 8.19 18.04
C LEU A 210 -14.45 7.51 19.35
N SER A 211 -14.71 6.20 19.33
CA SER A 211 -14.93 5.41 20.54
C SER A 211 -13.67 5.22 21.40
N TYR A 212 -12.49 5.62 20.92
CA TYR A 212 -11.23 5.47 21.64
C TYR A 212 -11.31 5.94 23.11
N PRO A 213 -10.75 5.19 24.08
CA PRO A 213 -10.05 3.91 23.94
C PRO A 213 -10.95 2.67 24.09
N LYS A 214 -12.29 2.79 24.03
CA LYS A 214 -13.24 1.73 24.45
C LYS A 214 -13.05 0.38 23.75
N CYS A 215 -12.72 0.39 22.47
CA CYS A 215 -12.51 -0.81 21.65
C CYS A 215 -11.02 -1.08 21.38
N GLN A 216 -10.13 -0.57 22.25
CA GLN A 216 -8.70 -0.84 22.15
C GLN A 216 -8.45 -2.28 22.63
N GLY A 217 -8.36 -3.23 21.69
CA GLY A 217 -8.14 -4.62 22.05
C GLY A 217 -6.72 -4.86 22.56
N LEU A 218 -5.71 -4.71 21.70
CA LEU A 218 -4.31 -4.86 22.10
C LEU A 218 -3.67 -3.49 22.35
N LYS A 219 -2.88 -3.40 23.43
CA LYS A 219 -2.07 -2.21 23.71
C LYS A 219 -0.92 -2.14 22.69
N PRO A 220 -0.74 -1.03 21.96
CA PRO A 220 0.41 -0.84 21.07
C PRO A 220 1.73 -0.88 21.83
N ASP A 221 2.76 -1.40 21.19
CA ASP A 221 4.12 -1.43 21.75
C ASP A 221 4.66 0.00 21.92
N ARG A 222 4.32 0.89 20.97
CA ARG A 222 4.62 2.33 21.05
C ARG A 222 3.32 3.16 21.05
N PRO A 223 2.66 3.35 22.22
CA PRO A 223 1.34 3.97 22.33
C PRO A 223 1.19 5.39 21.78
N PHE A 224 2.29 6.13 21.63
CA PHE A 224 2.29 7.51 21.13
C PHE A 224 2.92 7.65 19.74
N SER A 225 3.31 6.54 19.10
CA SER A 225 3.89 6.57 17.76
C SER A 225 2.85 6.88 16.67
N LEU A 226 3.33 7.31 15.50
CA LEU A 226 2.50 7.53 14.34
C LEU A 226 1.86 6.23 13.82
N PHE A 227 2.63 5.14 13.70
CA PHE A 227 2.15 3.94 13.00
C PHE A 227 1.41 2.93 13.88
N GLU A 228 1.66 2.91 15.20
CA GLU A 228 1.01 1.98 16.13
C GLU A 228 0.14 2.69 17.17
N GLY A 229 0.43 3.96 17.44
CA GLY A 229 -0.10 4.70 18.58
C GLY A 229 -1.23 5.66 18.26
N ILE A 230 -1.59 6.44 19.28
CA ILE A 230 -2.65 7.46 19.23
C ILE A 230 -2.34 8.59 18.25
N THR A 231 -1.06 8.88 17.98
CA THR A 231 -0.68 9.93 17.01
C THR A 231 -1.17 9.59 15.61
N GLY A 232 -1.15 8.31 15.22
CA GLY A 232 -1.73 7.87 13.95
C GLY A 232 -3.24 8.02 13.88
N LEU A 233 -3.94 7.71 14.98
CA LEU A 233 -5.36 7.95 15.09
C LEU A 233 -5.67 9.46 14.96
N LEU A 234 -4.95 10.32 15.68
CA LEU A 234 -5.13 11.78 15.61
C LEU A 234 -4.84 12.33 14.21
N TYR A 235 -3.82 11.79 13.53
CA TYR A 235 -3.53 12.12 12.14
C TYR A 235 -4.75 11.83 11.27
N PHE A 236 -5.26 10.60 11.29
CA PHE A 236 -6.43 10.20 10.51
C PHE A 236 -7.67 11.06 10.80
N LEU A 237 -8.00 11.31 12.07
CA LEU A 237 -9.15 12.13 12.45
C LEU A 237 -9.03 13.58 11.96
N THR A 238 -7.81 14.10 11.88
CA THR A 238 -7.55 15.45 11.37
C THR A 238 -7.61 15.49 9.85
N ASP A 239 -7.03 14.49 9.21
CA ASP A 239 -6.90 14.37 7.75
C ASP A 239 -8.28 14.21 7.08
N LEU A 240 -9.19 13.44 7.70
CA LEU A 240 -10.54 13.21 7.15
C LEU A 240 -11.43 14.47 7.15
N LYS A 241 -11.01 15.57 7.76
CA LYS A 241 -11.70 16.87 7.59
C LYS A 241 -11.66 17.36 6.14
N ASN A 242 -10.63 17.00 5.39
CA ASN A 242 -10.46 17.33 3.98
C ASN A 242 -10.20 16.04 3.18
N PRO A 243 -11.23 15.19 2.95
CA PRO A 243 -11.05 13.85 2.40
C PRO A 243 -10.47 13.82 0.97
N LEU A 244 -10.57 14.93 0.24
CA LEU A 244 -9.97 15.07 -1.10
C LEU A 244 -8.45 15.24 -1.06
N ASP A 245 -7.93 15.83 0.02
CA ASP A 245 -6.49 16.08 0.22
C ASP A 245 -5.85 14.99 1.10
N ALA A 246 -6.67 14.20 1.80
CA ALA A 246 -6.22 13.17 2.72
C ALA A 246 -5.32 12.11 2.05
N ALA A 247 -4.28 11.69 2.77
CA ALA A 247 -3.28 10.73 2.29
C ALA A 247 -2.74 9.88 3.45
N PHE A 248 -2.60 8.56 3.23
CA PHE A 248 -1.98 7.68 4.21
C PHE A 248 -0.51 8.11 4.40
N PRO A 249 -0.10 8.52 5.62
CA PRO A 249 1.21 9.12 5.84
C PRO A 249 2.33 8.10 5.62
N GLY A 250 3.41 8.52 4.97
CA GLY A 250 4.54 7.61 4.68
C GLY A 250 4.33 6.70 3.47
N PHE A 251 3.24 6.87 2.70
CA PHE A 251 2.92 5.99 1.58
C PHE A 251 2.22 6.73 0.41
N ASP A 252 1.01 7.27 0.65
CA ASP A 252 0.20 7.93 -0.38
C ASP A 252 0.67 9.34 -0.74
#